data_AF-A0A6J8DV58-F1
#
_entry.id   AF-A0A6J8DV58-F1
#
_cell.length_a   1.000
_cell.length_b   1.000
_cell.length_c   1.000
_cell.angle_alpha   90.00
_cell.angle_beta   90.00
_cell.angle_gamma   90.00
#
_symmetry.space_group_name_H-M   'P 1'
#
loop_
_entity.id
_entity.type
_entity.pdbx_description
1 polymer ?
#
loop_
_entity_poly.entity_id
_entity_poly.type
_entity_poly.pdbx_seq_one_letter_code
_entity_poly.pdbx_strand_id
1 'polypeptide(L)'
;MSLSRQTSSSGKQRQHAAAAPANTAAALAAAGSSNNQDLASLFECPVCFDYALPPIMQCQSGHIVCQSCRQKLNLCPTCRGPLGNIRNLAMEKVASTVMFPCKYSNSGCPVTLLHTDKTDHEDICEHRPYCCPCPGASCKWQGSLEAVMNHLMQQHKSITTLQGEDIVFLATDINLPGAVDWVMMQSCFGHNFMLVLEKQEKMEGQQMFYAIVQLIGTRKQAENFAYRLELNGHRRRLSWEATPASIHDGCSVSYSCK
;
A
#
# COMPACT_ATOMS: atom_id res chain seq x y z
N MET A 1 -16.90 17.08 -13.10
CA MET A 1 -15.58 16.83 -12.50
C MET A 1 -14.57 17.28 -13.51
N SER A 2 -13.71 18.21 -13.13
CA SER A 2 -12.61 18.67 -13.96
C SER A 2 -11.26 18.30 -13.35
N LEU A 3 -10.29 17.96 -14.19
CA LEU A 3 -8.90 17.71 -13.82
C LEU A 3 -7.99 18.75 -14.47
N SER A 4 -6.99 19.22 -13.74
CA SER A 4 -6.02 20.19 -14.23
C SER A 4 -4.60 19.82 -13.78
N ARG A 5 -3.60 20.26 -14.55
CA ARG A 5 -2.19 20.12 -14.17
C ARG A 5 -1.78 21.29 -13.27
N GLN A 6 -1.14 20.98 -12.14
CA GLN A 6 -0.52 22.00 -11.29
C GLN A 6 0.83 22.41 -11.91
N THR A 7 1.08 23.72 -12.02
CA THR A 7 2.40 24.22 -12.40
C THR A 7 3.25 24.34 -11.14
N SER A 8 4.11 23.34 -10.90
CA SER A 8 5.12 23.45 -9.85
C SER A 8 6.19 24.45 -10.29
N SER A 9 6.31 25.56 -9.55
CA SER A 9 7.37 26.55 -9.76
C SER A 9 8.73 25.96 -9.35
N SER A 10 9.60 25.78 -10.34
CA SER A 10 11.07 25.79 -10.32
C SER A 10 11.84 24.97 -9.25
N GLY A 11 12.43 23.85 -9.71
CA GLY A 11 13.67 23.27 -9.17
C GLY A 11 14.61 22.89 -10.32
N LYS A 12 15.62 23.73 -10.58
CA LYS A 12 16.55 23.68 -11.73
C LYS A 12 17.35 22.37 -11.81
N GLN A 13 17.33 21.73 -12.99
CA GLN A 13 18.33 20.75 -13.41
C GLN A 13 19.70 21.41 -13.60
N ARG A 14 20.75 20.75 -13.12
CA ARG A 14 22.12 20.88 -13.63
C ARG A 14 22.74 19.49 -13.74
N GLN A 15 23.02 19.08 -14.97
CA GLN A 15 23.95 18.00 -15.30
C GLN A 15 25.38 18.55 -15.22
N HIS A 16 26.31 17.76 -14.66
CA HIS A 16 27.65 17.56 -15.23
C HIS A 16 28.26 16.28 -14.66
N ALA A 17 28.78 15.47 -15.57
CA ALA A 17 29.48 14.22 -15.31
C ALA A 17 30.89 14.47 -14.74
N ALA A 18 31.34 13.57 -13.86
CA ALA A 18 32.75 13.25 -13.68
C ALA A 18 32.87 11.79 -13.23
N ALA A 19 33.50 10.97 -14.06
CA ALA A 19 33.90 9.60 -13.74
C ALA A 19 35.23 9.62 -12.99
N ALA A 20 35.31 8.85 -11.89
CA ALA A 20 36.57 8.50 -11.22
C ALA A 20 36.39 7.14 -10.51
N PRO A 21 37.48 6.36 -10.34
CA PRO A 21 37.42 4.91 -10.43
C PRO A 21 37.06 4.20 -9.12
N ALA A 22 36.37 3.08 -9.30
CA ALA A 22 36.15 2.07 -8.28
C ALA A 22 37.44 1.30 -7.98
N ASN A 23 37.68 1.03 -6.69
CA ASN A 23 38.06 -0.28 -6.14
C ASN A 23 38.89 -0.09 -4.87
N THR A 24 38.25 -0.25 -3.71
CA THR A 24 38.85 -0.82 -2.47
C THR A 24 37.84 -0.92 -1.31
N ALA A 25 36.66 -0.28 -1.39
CA ALA A 25 35.64 -0.38 -0.33
C ALA A 25 34.69 -1.60 -0.44
N ALA A 26 34.59 -2.23 -1.62
CA ALA A 26 33.61 -3.30 -1.88
C ALA A 26 33.93 -4.64 -1.18
N ALA A 27 35.18 -4.88 -0.79
CA ALA A 27 35.60 -6.16 -0.20
C ALA A 27 35.20 -6.33 1.27
N LEU A 28 34.96 -5.24 2.01
CA LEU A 28 34.58 -5.28 3.43
C LEU A 28 33.05 -5.35 3.65
N ALA A 29 32.25 -4.88 2.68
CA ALA A 29 30.79 -4.98 2.74
C ALA A 29 30.27 -6.39 2.44
N ALA A 30 30.99 -7.17 1.63
CA ALA A 30 30.58 -8.52 1.24
C ALA A 30 30.70 -9.54 2.38
N ALA A 31 31.70 -9.42 3.26
CA ALA A 31 31.91 -10.34 4.38
C ALA A 31 30.94 -10.12 5.55
N GLY A 32 30.36 -8.91 5.68
CA GLY A 32 29.30 -8.60 6.66
C GLY A 32 27.90 -8.97 6.17
N SER A 33 27.69 -9.00 4.85
CA SER A 33 26.38 -9.27 4.23
C SER A 33 25.96 -10.74 4.34
N SER A 34 26.89 -11.68 4.16
CA SER A 34 26.60 -13.12 4.24
C SER A 34 26.17 -13.53 5.65
N ASN A 35 26.89 -13.05 6.67
CA ASN A 35 26.59 -13.37 8.07
C ASN A 35 25.22 -12.82 8.51
N ASN A 36 24.81 -11.65 8.02
CA ASN A 36 23.52 -11.08 8.38
C ASN A 36 22.35 -11.85 7.75
N GLN A 37 22.50 -12.29 6.50
CA GLN A 37 21.49 -13.09 5.82
C GLN A 37 21.30 -14.47 6.49
N ASP A 38 22.41 -15.11 6.86
CA ASP A 38 22.39 -16.36 7.61
C ASP A 38 21.71 -16.18 8.97
N LEU A 39 22.03 -15.09 9.68
CA LEU A 39 21.39 -14.76 10.96
C LEU A 39 19.90 -14.44 10.81
N ALA A 40 19.50 -13.71 9.78
CA ALA A 40 18.10 -13.39 9.51
C ALA A 40 17.28 -14.64 9.21
N SER A 41 17.85 -15.63 8.50
CA SER A 41 17.18 -16.90 8.20
C SER A 41 16.78 -17.69 9.46
N LEU A 42 17.52 -17.53 10.58
CA LEU A 42 17.18 -18.15 11.86
C LEU A 42 15.88 -17.63 12.46
N PHE A 43 15.36 -16.50 11.96
CA PHE A 43 14.10 -15.91 12.38
C PHE A 43 12.92 -16.32 11.50
N GLU A 44 13.10 -17.14 10.46
CA GLU A 44 11.99 -17.51 9.58
C GLU A 44 10.90 -18.30 10.32
N CYS A 45 9.65 -17.84 10.20
CA CYS A 45 8.52 -18.54 10.75
C CYS A 45 8.10 -19.68 9.80
N PRO A 46 8.04 -20.95 10.26
CA PRO A 46 7.72 -22.11 9.40
C PRO A 46 6.26 -22.14 8.91
N VAL A 47 5.45 -21.13 9.23
CA VAL A 47 4.02 -21.09 8.94
C VAL A 47 3.72 -20.06 7.86
N CYS A 48 4.19 -18.82 8.04
CA CYS A 48 3.97 -17.73 7.09
C CYS A 48 5.17 -17.48 6.17
N PHE A 49 6.32 -18.13 6.43
CA PHE A 49 7.58 -17.92 5.71
C PHE A 49 8.06 -16.45 5.71
N ASP A 50 7.65 -15.71 6.75
CA ASP A 50 8.11 -14.35 7.03
C ASP A 50 8.95 -14.37 8.32
N TYR A 51 9.72 -13.33 8.57
CA TYR A 51 10.56 -13.22 9.76
C TYR A 51 9.71 -13.07 11.02
N ALA A 52 9.95 -13.93 12.00
CA ALA A 52 9.41 -13.84 13.34
C ALA A 52 10.12 -12.70 14.09
N LEU A 53 9.51 -11.52 14.04
CA LEU A 53 9.97 -10.33 14.78
C LEU A 53 9.36 -10.30 16.19
N PRO A 54 9.97 -9.56 17.14
CA PRO A 54 9.42 -9.41 18.48
C PRO A 54 7.95 -8.97 18.48
N PRO A 55 7.06 -9.59 19.30
CA PRO A 55 7.31 -10.72 20.19
C PRO A 55 7.53 -12.06 19.46
N ILE A 56 8.63 -12.75 19.79
CA ILE A 56 8.97 -14.05 19.19
C ILE A 56 8.49 -15.16 20.12
N MET A 57 7.70 -16.09 19.59
CA MET A 57 7.12 -17.18 20.37
C MET A 57 7.91 -18.46 20.16
N GLN A 58 8.04 -19.29 21.19
CA GLN A 58 8.73 -20.59 21.11
C GLN A 58 7.92 -21.72 21.75
N CYS A 59 8.15 -22.95 21.29
CA CYS A 59 7.70 -24.14 22.00
C CYS A 59 8.73 -24.56 23.09
N GLN A 60 8.37 -25.55 23.91
CA GLN A 60 9.27 -26.09 24.94
C GLN A 60 10.58 -26.67 24.39
N SER A 61 10.58 -27.09 23.12
CA SER A 61 11.77 -27.60 22.43
C SER A 61 12.61 -26.51 21.75
N GLY A 62 12.23 -25.23 21.88
CA GLY A 62 13.00 -24.08 21.34
C GLY A 62 12.69 -23.68 19.90
N HIS A 63 11.76 -24.32 19.20
CA HIS A 63 11.34 -23.90 17.85
C HIS A 63 10.53 -22.61 17.90
N ILE A 64 10.84 -21.66 17.02
CA ILE A 64 10.21 -20.34 16.99
C ILE A 64 9.03 -20.25 16.01
N VAL A 65 8.09 -19.36 16.31
CA VAL A 65 7.02 -18.89 15.42
C VAL A 65 6.74 -17.40 15.68
N CYS A 66 6.21 -16.69 14.69
CA CYS A 66 5.79 -15.30 14.90
C CYS A 66 4.50 -15.22 15.75
N GLN A 67 4.28 -14.07 16.39
CA GLN A 67 3.12 -13.83 17.24
C GLN A 67 1.78 -14.07 16.51
N SER A 68 1.66 -13.63 15.26
CA SER A 68 0.44 -13.76 14.44
C SER A 68 0.10 -15.22 14.13
N CYS A 69 1.10 -16.06 13.90
CA CYS A 69 0.90 -17.49 13.66
C CYS A 69 0.66 -18.26 14.96
N ARG A 70 1.28 -17.84 16.08
CA ARG A 70 1.04 -18.45 17.38
C ARG A 70 -0.44 -18.46 17.75
N GLN A 71 -1.17 -17.38 17.50
CA GLN A 71 -2.61 -17.29 17.84
C GLN A 71 -3.48 -18.31 17.09
N LYS A 72 -3.01 -18.83 15.96
CA LYS A 72 -3.75 -19.76 15.09
C LYS A 72 -3.37 -21.22 15.36
N LEU A 73 -2.43 -21.48 16.27
CA LEU A 73 -1.81 -22.79 16.47
C LEU A 73 -1.83 -23.21 17.95
N ASN A 74 -2.13 -24.48 18.18
CA ASN A 74 -2.02 -25.12 19.51
C ASN A 74 -0.78 -26.03 19.64
N LEU A 75 -0.26 -26.51 18.50
CA LEU A 75 0.90 -27.40 18.43
C LEU A 75 2.02 -26.74 17.63
N CYS A 76 3.26 -27.08 17.97
CA CYS A 76 4.43 -26.61 17.25
C CYS A 76 4.44 -27.22 15.83
N PRO A 77 4.55 -26.41 14.76
CA PRO A 77 4.57 -26.92 13.40
C PRO A 77 5.80 -27.81 13.12
N THR A 78 6.89 -27.62 13.85
CA THR A 78 8.15 -28.37 13.66
C THR A 78 8.19 -29.67 14.47
N CYS A 79 7.99 -29.62 15.78
CA CYS A 79 8.11 -30.80 16.64
C CYS A 79 6.78 -31.42 17.10
N ARG A 80 5.64 -30.83 16.73
CA ARG A 80 4.28 -31.25 17.14
C ARG A 80 4.03 -31.25 18.66
N GLY A 81 4.97 -30.76 19.46
CA GLY A 81 4.80 -30.56 20.91
C GLY A 81 3.85 -29.40 21.24
N PRO A 82 3.45 -29.23 22.51
CA PRO A 82 2.58 -28.15 22.93
C PRO A 82 3.23 -26.79 22.66
N LEU A 83 2.55 -25.96 21.88
CA LEU A 83 2.97 -24.59 21.62
C LEU A 83 2.43 -23.72 22.77
N GLY A 84 3.18 -23.64 23.86
CA GLY A 84 2.84 -22.77 25.00
C GLY A 84 2.83 -21.28 24.62
N ASN A 85 2.53 -20.40 25.58
CA ASN A 85 2.67 -18.95 25.41
C ASN A 85 4.03 -18.49 25.93
N ILE A 86 5.11 -19.07 25.40
CA ILE A 86 6.48 -18.82 25.85
C ILE A 86 7.15 -17.85 24.87
N ARG A 87 7.59 -16.69 25.35
CA ARG A 87 8.38 -15.74 24.56
C ARG A 87 9.84 -16.12 24.54
N ASN A 88 10.50 -15.92 23.41
CA ASN A 88 11.94 -16.10 23.26
C ASN A 88 12.67 -14.76 23.39
N LEU A 89 12.81 -14.30 24.64
CA LEU A 89 13.48 -13.02 24.95
C LEU A 89 14.94 -12.97 24.46
N ALA A 90 15.61 -14.12 24.38
CA ALA A 90 16.97 -14.19 23.85
C ALA A 90 16.98 -13.86 22.34
N MET A 91 16.12 -14.52 21.56
CA MET A 91 15.98 -14.22 20.13
C MET A 91 15.47 -12.80 19.89
N GLU A 92 14.61 -12.25 20.75
CA GLU A 92 14.19 -10.84 20.63
C GLU A 92 15.37 -9.86 20.80
N LYS A 93 16.30 -10.15 21.73
CA LYS A 93 17.53 -9.36 21.87
C LYS A 93 18.44 -9.48 20.65
N VAL A 94 18.58 -10.69 20.10
CA VAL A 94 19.37 -10.91 18.88
C VAL A 94 18.74 -10.18 17.68
N ALA A 95 17.41 -10.21 17.54
CA ALA A 95 16.68 -9.48 16.51
C ALA A 95 16.88 -7.95 16.55
N SER A 96 17.34 -7.40 17.68
CA SER A 96 17.69 -5.98 17.81
C SER A 96 19.04 -5.63 17.18
N THR A 97 19.83 -6.64 16.78
CA THR A 97 21.17 -6.48 16.18
C THR A 97 21.25 -6.98 14.74
N VAL A 98 20.23 -7.70 14.27
CA VAL A 98 20.14 -8.29 12.93
C VAL A 98 19.36 -7.36 12.01
N MET A 99 19.79 -7.22 10.76
CA MET A 99 19.09 -6.45 9.75
C MET A 99 18.28 -7.39 8.87
N PHE A 100 16.97 -7.18 8.83
CA PHE A 100 16.05 -7.98 8.04
C PHE A 100 15.82 -7.31 6.69
N PRO A 101 15.83 -8.06 5.58
CA PRO A 101 15.43 -7.51 4.29
C PRO A 101 13.95 -7.11 4.31
N CYS A 102 13.61 -6.10 3.52
CA CYS A 102 12.23 -5.70 3.27
C CYS A 102 11.41 -6.91 2.74
N LYS A 103 10.14 -7.06 3.15
CA LYS A 103 9.29 -8.15 2.62
C LYS A 103 9.12 -8.09 1.09
N TYR A 104 9.31 -6.91 0.51
CA TYR A 104 9.28 -6.66 -0.92
C TYR A 104 10.66 -6.81 -1.59
N SER A 105 11.61 -7.48 -0.95
CA SER A 105 12.93 -7.79 -1.54
C SER A 105 12.78 -8.58 -2.85
N ASN A 106 11.83 -9.51 -2.91
CA ASN A 106 11.51 -10.25 -4.14
C ASN A 106 10.92 -9.37 -5.26
N SER A 107 10.37 -8.21 -4.90
CA SER A 107 9.88 -7.19 -5.83
C SER A 107 10.94 -6.15 -6.20
N GLY A 108 12.18 -6.31 -5.74
CA GLY A 108 13.33 -5.46 -6.09
C GLY A 108 13.77 -4.49 -5.00
N CYS A 109 13.19 -4.50 -3.80
CA CYS A 109 13.62 -3.61 -2.73
C CYS A 109 14.99 -4.05 -2.14
N PRO A 110 16.06 -3.25 -2.26
CA PRO A 110 17.40 -3.64 -1.77
C PRO A 110 17.61 -3.33 -0.27
N VAL A 111 16.59 -2.79 0.40
CA VAL A 111 16.71 -2.21 1.74
C VAL A 111 16.66 -3.31 2.81
N THR A 112 17.64 -3.29 3.72
CA THR A 112 17.71 -4.11 4.93
C THR A 112 17.66 -3.20 6.16
N LEU A 113 16.84 -3.54 7.15
CA LEU A 113 16.50 -2.67 8.28
C LEU A 113 16.40 -3.45 9.58
N LEU A 114 16.52 -2.76 10.71
CA LEU A 114 16.18 -3.34 12.01
C LEU A 114 14.68 -3.62 12.10
N HIS A 115 14.30 -4.55 12.98
CA HIS A 115 12.90 -4.93 13.17
C HIS A 115 11.99 -3.75 13.60
N THR A 116 12.56 -2.72 14.24
CA THR A 116 11.82 -1.51 14.68
C THR A 116 11.37 -0.67 13.50
N ASP A 117 12.22 -0.53 12.48
CA ASP A 117 12.01 0.42 11.37
C ASP A 117 11.41 -0.27 10.13
N LYS A 118 11.37 -1.60 10.13
CA LYS A 118 10.89 -2.43 9.02
C LYS A 118 9.44 -2.14 8.68
N THR A 119 8.55 -2.02 9.67
CA THR A 119 7.12 -1.74 9.44
C THR A 119 6.95 -0.37 8.77
N ASP A 120 7.60 0.65 9.32
CA ASP A 120 7.52 2.03 8.80
C ASP A 120 8.00 2.11 7.36
N HIS A 121 9.11 1.43 7.03
CA HIS A 121 9.59 1.34 5.65
C HIS A 121 8.62 0.60 4.74
N GLU A 122 8.08 -0.54 5.18
CA GLU A 122 7.20 -1.36 4.36
C GLU A 122 5.89 -0.65 3.99
N ASP A 123 5.40 0.24 4.84
CA ASP A 123 4.21 1.04 4.56
C ASP A 123 4.41 2.03 3.42
N ILE A 124 5.63 2.57 3.28
CA ILE A 124 6.01 3.58 2.27
C ILE A 124 6.92 3.02 1.16
N CYS A 125 7.07 1.69 1.08
CA CYS A 125 8.04 1.06 0.18
C CYS A 125 7.60 1.19 -1.28
N GLU A 126 8.43 1.79 -2.14
CA GLU A 126 8.12 1.97 -3.58
C GLU A 126 7.95 0.63 -4.33
N HIS A 127 8.53 -0.46 -3.82
CA HIS A 127 8.44 -1.81 -4.41
C HIS A 127 7.22 -2.60 -3.90
N ARG A 128 6.38 -1.99 -3.06
CA ARG A 128 5.14 -2.59 -2.57
C ARG A 128 4.19 -2.86 -3.76
N PRO A 129 3.67 -4.09 -3.91
CA PRO A 129 2.63 -4.38 -4.88
C PRO A 129 1.37 -3.53 -4.64
N TYR A 130 0.76 -3.09 -5.73
CA TYR A 130 -0.50 -2.35 -5.71
C TYR A 130 -1.65 -3.33 -5.50
N CYS A 131 -2.55 -3.00 -4.57
CA CYS A 131 -3.82 -3.70 -4.41
C CYS A 131 -4.84 -3.16 -5.42
N CYS A 132 -5.90 -3.94 -5.68
CA CYS A 132 -7.03 -3.43 -6.46
C CYS A 132 -7.63 -2.16 -5.79
N PRO A 133 -7.75 -1.04 -6.52
CA PRO A 133 -8.27 0.22 -5.99
C PRO A 133 -9.80 0.26 -5.88
N CYS A 134 -10.51 -0.77 -6.32
CA CYS A 134 -11.97 -0.79 -6.28
C CYS A 134 -12.48 -0.81 -4.82
N PRO A 135 -13.43 0.06 -4.44
CA PRO A 135 -14.13 -0.05 -3.17
C PRO A 135 -14.90 -1.38 -3.11
N GLY A 136 -14.87 -2.01 -1.93
CA GLY A 136 -15.49 -3.31 -1.68
C GLY A 136 -14.47 -4.46 -1.56
N ALA A 137 -14.64 -5.30 -0.53
CA ALA A 137 -13.71 -6.36 -0.14
C ALA A 137 -13.69 -7.59 -1.06
N SER A 138 -14.32 -7.54 -2.25
CA SER A 138 -14.46 -8.70 -3.12
C SER A 138 -13.18 -9.01 -3.92
N CYS A 139 -12.35 -8.01 -4.21
CA CYS A 139 -11.14 -8.20 -5.00
C CYS A 139 -9.87 -8.25 -4.14
N LYS A 140 -9.15 -9.39 -4.20
CA LYS A 140 -7.87 -9.62 -3.50
C LYS A 140 -6.66 -9.54 -4.43
N TRP A 141 -6.82 -8.95 -5.61
CA TRP A 141 -5.76 -8.85 -6.59
C TRP A 141 -4.63 -7.93 -6.10
N GLN A 142 -3.40 -8.34 -6.37
CA GLN A 142 -2.19 -7.57 -6.12
C GLN A 142 -1.25 -7.71 -7.32
N GLY A 143 -0.53 -6.64 -7.67
CA GLY A 143 0.40 -6.66 -8.80
C GLY A 143 1.21 -5.38 -8.97
N SER A 144 1.91 -5.28 -10.10
CA SER A 144 2.61 -4.06 -10.50
C SER A 144 1.62 -2.98 -10.97
N LEU A 145 2.05 -1.71 -10.97
CA LEU A 145 1.25 -0.58 -11.42
C LEU A 145 0.70 -0.77 -12.85
N GLU A 146 1.52 -1.31 -13.75
CA GLU A 146 1.14 -1.56 -15.15
C GLU A 146 0.03 -2.60 -15.28
N ALA A 147 -0.02 -3.57 -14.36
CA ALA A 147 -1.03 -4.62 -14.37
C ALA A 147 -2.38 -4.15 -13.78
N VAL A 148 -2.43 -3.01 -13.07
CA VAL A 148 -3.65 -2.48 -12.43
C VAL A 148 -4.74 -2.20 -13.46
N MET A 149 -4.41 -1.47 -14.52
CA MET A 149 -5.39 -1.12 -15.56
C MET A 149 -5.96 -2.35 -16.26
N ASN A 150 -5.08 -3.31 -16.58
CA ASN A 150 -5.50 -4.56 -17.20
C ASN A 150 -6.41 -5.36 -16.27
N HIS A 151 -6.07 -5.44 -14.98
CA HIS A 151 -6.90 -6.05 -13.96
C HIS A 151 -8.31 -5.42 -13.89
N LEU A 152 -8.40 -4.08 -13.83
CA LEU A 152 -9.68 -3.36 -13.77
C LEU A 152 -10.55 -3.65 -15.01
N MET A 153 -9.96 -3.60 -16.20
CA MET A 153 -10.70 -3.87 -17.45
C MET A 153 -11.22 -5.30 -17.54
N GLN A 154 -10.49 -6.28 -17.00
CA GLN A 154 -10.87 -7.69 -17.09
C GLN A 154 -11.84 -8.14 -15.99
N GLN A 155 -11.55 -7.76 -14.74
CA GLN A 155 -12.26 -8.24 -13.56
C GLN A 155 -13.39 -7.29 -13.12
N HIS A 156 -13.31 -6.01 -13.48
CA HIS A 156 -14.28 -4.98 -13.10
C HIS A 156 -14.95 -4.34 -14.32
N LYS A 157 -15.54 -5.17 -15.19
CA LYS A 157 -16.16 -4.75 -16.47
C LYS A 157 -17.31 -3.75 -16.34
N SER A 158 -17.89 -3.62 -15.15
CA SER A 158 -18.94 -2.65 -14.84
C SER A 158 -18.42 -1.21 -14.69
N ILE A 159 -17.10 -1.02 -14.57
CA ILE A 159 -16.52 0.31 -14.41
C ILE A 159 -16.45 1.00 -15.77
N THR A 160 -17.28 2.02 -15.94
CA THR A 160 -17.27 2.88 -17.12
C THR A 160 -15.99 3.73 -17.15
N THR A 161 -15.35 3.83 -18.31
CA THR A 161 -14.23 4.74 -18.54
C THR A 161 -14.65 5.88 -19.46
N LEU A 162 -14.50 7.12 -19.00
CA LEU A 162 -14.76 8.33 -19.79
C LEU A 162 -13.45 9.02 -20.15
N GLN A 163 -13.39 9.59 -21.36
CA GLN A 163 -12.23 10.35 -21.84
C GLN A 163 -12.47 11.85 -21.72
N GLY A 164 -11.42 12.59 -21.41
CA GLY A 164 -11.44 14.05 -21.34
C GLY A 164 -11.14 14.59 -19.94
N GLU A 165 -10.74 15.85 -19.86
CA GLU A 165 -10.38 16.51 -18.60
C GLU A 165 -11.60 17.04 -17.84
N ASP A 166 -12.72 17.30 -18.53
CA ASP A 166 -13.99 17.71 -17.91
C ASP A 166 -15.10 16.73 -18.30
N ILE A 167 -15.67 16.08 -17.29
CA ILE A 167 -16.69 15.04 -17.44
C ILE A 167 -17.82 15.21 -16.44
N VAL A 168 -19.00 14.67 -16.76
CA VAL A 168 -20.13 14.59 -15.83
C VAL A 168 -20.22 13.16 -15.30
N PHE A 169 -20.13 13.03 -13.97
CA PHE A 169 -20.40 11.77 -13.28
C PHE A 169 -21.85 11.75 -12.81
N LEU A 170 -22.64 10.81 -13.34
CA LEU A 170 -24.02 10.61 -12.92
C LEU A 170 -24.11 9.40 -11.98
N ALA A 171 -24.27 9.67 -10.69
CA ALA A 171 -24.62 8.63 -9.73
C ALA A 171 -26.13 8.35 -9.83
N THR A 172 -26.50 7.19 -10.36
CA THR A 172 -27.90 6.75 -10.44
C THR A 172 -28.33 6.12 -9.11
N ASP A 173 -29.63 6.17 -8.81
CA ASP A 173 -30.21 5.48 -7.65
C ASP A 173 -29.60 5.85 -6.29
N ILE A 174 -29.19 7.12 -6.12
CA ILE A 174 -28.61 7.66 -4.87
C ILE A 174 -29.47 7.46 -3.61
N ASN A 175 -30.77 7.23 -3.80
CA ASN A 175 -31.74 7.03 -2.71
C ASN A 175 -31.88 5.57 -2.28
N LEU A 176 -31.13 4.63 -2.87
CA LEU A 176 -31.15 3.23 -2.44
C LEU A 176 -30.80 3.10 -0.95
N PRO A 177 -31.52 2.26 -0.20
CA PRO A 177 -31.22 2.04 1.22
C PRO A 177 -29.89 1.29 1.39
N GLY A 178 -29.18 1.58 2.48
CA GLY A 178 -27.89 0.98 2.80
C GLY A 178 -26.67 1.69 2.21
N ALA A 179 -25.50 1.07 2.43
CA ALA A 179 -24.23 1.53 1.90
C ALA A 179 -24.06 1.10 0.43
N VAL A 180 -23.76 2.06 -0.43
CA VAL A 180 -23.62 1.86 -1.88
C VAL A 180 -22.44 2.66 -2.38
N ASP A 181 -21.64 2.04 -3.24
CA ASP A 181 -20.47 2.64 -3.86
C ASP A 181 -20.69 2.80 -5.37
N TRP A 182 -20.38 3.98 -5.89
CA TRP A 182 -20.30 4.25 -7.32
C TRP A 182 -18.85 4.52 -7.70
N VAL A 183 -18.41 3.87 -8.78
CA VAL A 183 -17.03 3.94 -9.25
C VAL A 183 -17.02 4.26 -10.74
N MET A 184 -16.15 5.17 -11.14
CA MET A 184 -15.93 5.50 -12.54
C MET A 184 -14.47 5.79 -12.81
N MET A 185 -14.02 5.47 -14.01
CA MET A 185 -12.69 5.83 -14.50
C MET A 185 -12.76 7.05 -15.42
N GLN A 186 -11.83 7.97 -15.23
CA GLN A 186 -11.57 9.11 -16.10
C GLN A 186 -10.16 8.99 -16.67
N SER A 187 -10.03 9.06 -17.99
CA SER A 187 -8.74 9.02 -18.68
C SER A 187 -8.44 10.38 -19.31
N CYS A 188 -7.36 11.02 -18.86
CA CYS A 188 -6.91 12.31 -19.36
C CYS A 188 -5.41 12.52 -19.07
N PHE A 189 -4.75 13.40 -19.83
CA PHE A 189 -3.31 13.70 -19.67
C PHE A 189 -2.37 12.49 -19.77
N GLY A 190 -2.81 11.38 -20.37
CA GLY A 190 -2.06 10.12 -20.41
C GLY A 190 -2.12 9.30 -19.12
N HIS A 191 -2.97 9.68 -18.17
CA HIS A 191 -3.16 9.02 -16.89
C HIS A 191 -4.63 8.61 -16.68
N ASN A 192 -4.85 7.66 -15.77
CA ASN A 192 -6.17 7.18 -15.42
C ASN A 192 -6.48 7.54 -13.96
N PHE A 193 -7.62 8.18 -13.75
CA PHE A 193 -8.11 8.63 -12.46
C PHE A 193 -9.38 7.87 -12.13
N MET A 194 -9.48 7.34 -10.93
CA MET A 194 -10.66 6.66 -10.40
C MET A 194 -11.42 7.64 -9.52
N LEU A 195 -12.67 7.92 -9.87
CA LEU A 195 -13.61 8.63 -9.01
C LEU A 195 -14.41 7.60 -8.22
N VAL A 196 -14.38 7.72 -6.90
CA VAL A 196 -15.17 6.92 -5.98
C VAL A 196 -16.15 7.84 -5.26
N LEU A 197 -17.44 7.51 -5.33
CA LEU A 197 -18.49 8.09 -4.53
C LEU A 197 -19.06 7.00 -3.63
N GLU A 198 -18.91 7.17 -2.33
CA GLU A 198 -19.37 6.21 -1.32
C GLU A 198 -20.51 6.84 -0.52
N LYS A 199 -21.59 6.09 -0.34
CA LYS A 199 -22.69 6.42 0.57
C LYS A 199 -22.53 5.61 1.84
N GLN A 200 -22.38 6.31 2.97
CA GLN A 200 -22.38 5.70 4.30
C GLN A 200 -23.66 6.05 5.05
N GLU A 201 -24.20 5.05 5.74
CA GLU A 201 -25.34 5.23 6.64
C GLU A 201 -24.85 5.17 8.09
N LYS A 202 -24.97 6.30 8.81
CA LYS A 202 -24.61 6.37 10.23
C LYS A 202 -25.69 5.68 11.07
N MET A 203 -25.31 5.24 12.28
CA MET A 203 -26.21 4.58 13.24
C MET A 203 -27.45 5.43 13.60
N GLU A 204 -27.40 6.75 13.43
CA GLU A 204 -28.53 7.67 13.67
C GLU A 204 -29.45 7.88 12.45
N GLY A 205 -29.29 7.10 11.38
CA GLY A 205 -30.08 7.24 10.14
C GLY A 205 -29.66 8.41 9.25
N GLN A 206 -28.57 9.11 9.58
CA GLN A 206 -27.99 10.14 8.74
C GLN A 206 -27.17 9.52 7.60
N GLN A 207 -27.46 9.92 6.37
CA GLN A 207 -26.72 9.51 5.17
C GLN A 207 -25.62 10.52 4.86
N MET A 208 -24.39 10.04 4.69
CA MET A 208 -23.23 10.85 4.31
C MET A 208 -22.67 10.35 2.98
N PHE A 209 -22.28 11.28 2.13
CA PHE A 209 -21.63 10.97 0.85
C PHE A 209 -20.17 11.43 0.88
N TYR A 210 -19.27 10.55 0.48
CA TYR A 210 -17.84 10.83 0.36
C TYR A 210 -17.41 10.66 -1.08
N ALA A 211 -16.79 11.69 -1.65
CA ALA A 211 -16.29 11.65 -3.01
C ALA A 211 -14.77 11.90 -3.00
N ILE A 212 -14.02 10.97 -3.58
CA ILE A 212 -12.56 11.06 -3.69
C ILE A 212 -12.11 10.66 -5.09
N VAL A 213 -11.04 11.31 -5.55
CA VAL A 213 -10.39 10.99 -6.82
C VAL A 213 -9.02 10.40 -6.52
N GLN A 214 -8.76 9.23 -7.10
CA GLN A 214 -7.50 8.51 -6.98
C GLN A 214 -6.79 8.44 -8.33
N LEU A 215 -5.50 8.73 -8.37
CA LEU A 215 -4.65 8.52 -9.54
C LEU A 215 -4.11 7.09 -9.54
N ILE A 216 -4.28 6.37 -10.65
CA ILE A 216 -3.56 5.13 -10.95
C ILE A 216 -2.14 5.50 -11.35
N GLY A 217 -1.29 5.70 -10.34
CA GLY A 217 0.06 6.20 -10.47
C GLY A 217 0.75 6.38 -9.12
N THR A 218 1.96 6.93 -9.14
CA THR A 218 2.74 7.19 -7.92
C THR A 218 2.29 8.48 -7.23
N ARG A 219 2.66 8.64 -5.94
CA ARG A 219 2.41 9.87 -5.18
C ARG A 219 3.02 11.12 -5.83
N LYS A 220 4.26 11.01 -6.31
CA LYS A 220 4.94 12.10 -7.06
C LYS A 220 4.19 12.50 -8.31
N GLN A 221 3.54 11.55 -9.00
CA GLN A 221 2.71 11.86 -10.16
C GLN A 221 1.42 12.57 -9.72
N ALA A 222 0.79 12.11 -8.65
CA ALA A 222 -0.46 12.65 -8.12
C ALA A 222 -0.36 14.13 -7.72
N GLU A 223 0.77 14.53 -7.15
CA GLU A 223 1.07 15.93 -6.78
C GLU A 223 1.07 16.90 -7.97
N ASN A 224 1.20 16.42 -9.22
CA ASN A 224 1.17 17.27 -10.41
C ASN A 224 -0.27 17.59 -10.89
N PHE A 225 -1.29 17.08 -10.21
CA PHE A 225 -2.68 17.22 -10.64
C PHE A 225 -3.56 17.81 -9.53
N ALA A 226 -4.61 18.52 -9.93
CA ALA A 226 -5.71 18.92 -9.06
C ALA A 226 -7.02 18.51 -9.71
N TYR A 227 -7.96 18.03 -8.90
CA TYR A 227 -9.32 17.72 -9.33
C TYR A 227 -10.32 18.67 -8.68
N ARG A 228 -11.36 19.02 -9.42
CA ARG A 228 -12.50 19.79 -8.93
C ARG A 228 -13.80 19.02 -9.12
N LEU A 229 -14.49 18.75 -8.01
CA LEU A 229 -15.84 18.18 -7.98
C LEU A 229 -16.84 19.31 -7.80
N GLU A 230 -17.88 19.32 -8.62
CA GLU A 230 -18.95 20.31 -8.54
C GLU A 230 -20.30 19.61 -8.47
N LEU A 231 -21.10 20.00 -7.48
CA LEU A 231 -22.50 19.63 -7.33
C LEU A 231 -23.35 20.86 -7.59
N ASN A 232 -24.12 20.82 -8.68
CA ASN A 232 -25.01 21.90 -9.09
C ASN A 232 -26.45 21.52 -8.79
N GLY A 233 -27.13 22.35 -7.99
CA GLY A 233 -28.56 22.27 -7.72
C GLY A 233 -29.26 23.56 -8.13
N HIS A 234 -30.58 23.61 -7.94
CA HIS A 234 -31.36 24.79 -8.30
C HIS A 234 -30.91 26.02 -7.47
N ARG A 235 -30.18 26.95 -8.10
CA ARG A 235 -29.54 28.14 -7.49
C ARG A 235 -28.51 27.84 -6.38
N ARG A 236 -27.97 26.62 -6.31
CA ARG A 236 -26.94 26.25 -5.32
C ARG A 236 -25.80 25.55 -6.05
N ARG A 237 -24.56 25.87 -5.68
CA ARG A 237 -23.36 25.22 -6.19
C ARG A 237 -22.44 24.89 -5.02
N LEU A 238 -22.05 23.63 -4.90
CA LEU A 238 -20.99 23.19 -4.01
C LEU A 238 -19.80 22.77 -4.87
N SER A 239 -18.61 23.26 -4.54
CA SER A 239 -17.38 22.91 -5.25
C SER A 239 -16.31 22.47 -4.26
N TRP A 240 -15.61 21.39 -4.56
CA TRP A 240 -14.49 20.89 -3.80
C TRP A 240 -13.29 20.70 -4.72
N GLU A 241 -12.12 21.18 -4.29
CA GLU A 241 -10.87 21.03 -5.05
C GLU A 241 -9.80 20.44 -4.14
N ALA A 242 -9.07 19.45 -4.66
CA ALA A 242 -7.96 18.80 -3.94
C ALA A 242 -7.00 18.12 -4.92
N THR A 243 -5.84 17.69 -4.39
CA THR A 243 -4.91 16.82 -5.10
C THR A 243 -5.45 15.38 -5.09
N PRO A 244 -5.44 14.64 -6.22
CA PRO A 244 -5.88 13.25 -6.24
C PRO A 244 -4.98 12.40 -5.33
N ALA A 245 -5.56 11.42 -4.64
CA ALA A 245 -4.78 10.47 -3.85
C ALA A 245 -4.07 9.46 -4.77
N SER A 246 -2.90 8.94 -4.39
CA SER A 246 -2.29 7.84 -5.15
C SER A 246 -2.90 6.51 -4.70
N ILE A 247 -3.12 5.59 -5.63
CA ILE A 247 -3.48 4.20 -5.27
C ILE A 247 -2.39 3.48 -4.45
N HIS A 248 -1.17 4.06 -4.38
CA HIS A 248 -0.07 3.55 -3.57
C HIS A 248 -0.31 3.73 -2.06
N ASP A 249 -1.04 4.78 -1.67
CA ASP A 249 -1.34 5.05 -0.25
C ASP A 249 -2.34 4.01 0.32
N GLY A 250 -2.86 3.10 -0.52
CA GLY A 250 -3.72 1.98 -0.14
C GLY A 250 -5.17 2.38 0.12
N CYS A 251 -6.06 1.38 0.10
CA CYS A 251 -7.50 1.59 0.29
C CYS A 251 -7.90 2.03 1.71
N SER A 252 -6.99 1.98 2.70
CA SER A 252 -7.28 2.36 4.10
C SER A 252 -6.99 3.83 4.41
N VAL A 253 -6.13 4.50 3.64
CA VAL A 253 -5.76 5.91 3.91
C VAL A 253 -6.85 6.87 3.43
N SER A 254 -7.78 6.43 2.56
CA SER A 254 -8.88 7.24 2.06
C SER A 254 -10.02 7.49 3.07
N TYR A 255 -10.04 6.83 4.22
CA TYR A 255 -11.22 6.85 5.12
C TYR A 255 -10.94 7.19 6.58
N SER A 256 -9.69 7.52 6.93
CA SER A 256 -9.32 7.95 8.27
C SER A 256 -8.75 9.37 8.26
N CYS A 257 -9.54 10.31 7.74
CA CYS A 257 -9.37 11.72 8.08
C CYS A 257 -10.74 12.32 8.42
N LYS A 258 -11.24 11.96 9.61
CA LYS A 258 -11.84 12.82 10.63
C LYS A 258 -12.20 12.01 11.86
#